data_AF-A0A9X3V6P3-F1
#
_entry.id   AF-A0A9X3V6P3-F1
#
_cell.length_a   1.000
_cell.length_b   1.000
_cell.length_c   1.000
_cell.angle_alpha   90.00
_cell.angle_beta   90.00
_cell.angle_gamma   90.00
#
_symmetry.space_group_name_H-M   'P 1'
#
loop_
_entity.id
_entity.type
_entity.pdbx_description
1 polymer ?
#
loop_
_entity_poly.entity_id
_entity_poly.type
_entity_poly.pdbx_seq_one_letter_code
_entity_poly.pdbx_strand_id
1 'polypeptide(L)'
;MQVTRQSSLTSETNESFGGALLDVDVPQLYQLFSKPGSHPEWYPQPVTKVQLLGFCDWLSIYQRHYGGGLPKVADGAVMRIDSDGQVESVTLKKLRIEGSHESSVFVRCDGETVWFDGNVSKLGRPDNVFGYTFRECLRIINGLLAELGLPPFTEGDRYVTSFKGEPRTCWTGAVVTRVDVTQNYAVGSKEDAYHFMRYVQSQQASRLKTGTYGDGETVDFGRGSRYLYFKAYLKGPELRRHACKARADAESMFKPEPDPYVMRLAQWCDVVGLVRVEMTFKATKLHDMGCHYLGGLDVKQLELEFEKRCEVFTRASADVDELTELPKALLSTYRMWQAGDDLTTKLSRATFYRHRRELLPYGVDIAIKSNVVPLKTRTRVIQLGPVSMPDWYELPEIERKRYVQRCG
;
A
#
# COMPACT_ATOMS: atom_id res chain seq x y z
N MET A 1 46.23 12.23 21.50
CA MET A 1 47.68 12.06 21.27
C MET A 1 47.86 10.72 20.56
N GLN A 2 48.19 10.76 19.26
CA GLN A 2 48.29 9.59 18.39
C GLN A 2 49.50 8.72 18.76
N VAL A 3 49.35 7.40 18.63
CA VAL A 3 50.49 6.48 18.62
C VAL A 3 50.35 5.56 17.40
N THR A 4 51.17 5.85 16.39
CA THR A 4 51.53 4.98 15.26
C THR A 4 52.73 4.10 15.63
N ARG A 5 52.74 2.83 15.23
CA ARG A 5 53.95 2.01 14.95
C ARG A 5 53.54 0.89 13.98
N GLN A 6 53.98 0.93 12.72
CA GLN A 6 55.29 0.52 12.15
C GLN A 6 55.34 -0.97 11.79
N SER A 7 55.42 -1.18 10.48
CA SER A 7 55.80 -2.38 9.74
C SER A 7 57.30 -2.66 9.85
N SER A 8 57.68 -3.93 9.89
CA SER A 8 59.04 -4.39 9.61
C SER A 8 59.00 -5.63 8.71
N LEU A 9 59.66 -5.51 7.57
CA LEU A 9 60.02 -6.56 6.62
C LEU A 9 61.26 -7.31 7.13
N THR A 10 61.31 -8.62 6.90
CA THR A 10 62.57 -9.36 6.73
C THR A 10 62.44 -10.33 5.57
N SER A 11 63.42 -10.22 4.68
CA SER A 11 63.75 -11.05 3.51
C SER A 11 64.33 -12.42 3.90
N GLU A 12 64.21 -13.41 3.01
CA GLU A 12 65.30 -14.25 2.46
C GLU A 12 64.69 -15.46 1.70
N THR A 13 64.82 -15.50 0.37
CA THR A 13 65.74 -16.34 -0.47
C THR A 13 65.01 -17.43 -1.26
N ASN A 14 65.24 -17.39 -2.58
CA ASN A 14 64.76 -18.29 -3.63
C ASN A 14 65.29 -19.72 -3.50
N GLU A 15 64.46 -20.72 -3.81
CA GLU A 15 64.90 -21.88 -4.60
C GLU A 15 63.79 -22.33 -5.57
N SER A 16 64.15 -22.43 -6.84
CA SER A 16 63.32 -22.82 -7.96
C SER A 16 63.43 -24.32 -8.23
N PHE A 17 62.32 -25.05 -8.17
CA PHE A 17 62.20 -26.37 -8.78
C PHE A 17 61.14 -26.32 -9.89
N GLY A 18 61.60 -26.51 -11.13
CA GLY A 18 60.77 -26.66 -12.31
C GLY A 18 60.09 -28.03 -12.32
N GLY A 19 58.76 -28.01 -12.24
CA GLY A 19 57.89 -29.10 -12.67
C GLY A 19 56.93 -28.54 -13.72
N ALA A 20 56.93 -29.13 -14.91
CA ALA A 20 56.00 -28.76 -15.98
C ALA A 20 54.56 -29.05 -15.52
N LEU A 21 53.79 -27.98 -15.28
CA LEU A 21 52.34 -28.07 -15.11
C LEU A 21 51.72 -28.23 -16.49
N LEU A 22 51.04 -29.35 -16.70
CA LEU A 22 50.18 -29.57 -17.86
C LEU A 22 49.10 -28.49 -17.87
N ASP A 23 49.02 -27.73 -18.97
CA ASP A 23 47.90 -26.81 -19.23
C ASP A 23 46.62 -27.65 -19.35
N VAL A 24 45.86 -27.71 -18.27
CA VAL A 24 44.46 -28.13 -18.30
C VAL A 24 43.67 -26.91 -18.71
N ASP A 25 43.13 -26.93 -19.93
CA ASP A 25 42.24 -25.88 -20.44
C ASP A 25 40.93 -25.91 -19.63
N VAL A 26 40.89 -25.14 -18.54
CA VAL A 26 39.69 -24.91 -17.75
C VAL A 26 38.91 -23.80 -18.46
N PRO A 27 37.71 -24.08 -19.00
CA PRO A 27 36.90 -23.05 -19.62
C PRO A 27 36.70 -21.90 -18.62
N GLN A 28 36.91 -20.66 -19.06
CA GLN A 28 36.81 -19.46 -18.23
C GLN A 28 35.39 -19.26 -17.69
N LEU A 29 35.04 -19.97 -16.62
CA LEU A 29 33.79 -19.84 -15.86
C LEU A 29 33.63 -18.45 -15.23
N TYR A 30 34.68 -17.62 -15.25
CA TYR A 30 34.64 -16.24 -14.77
C TYR A 30 33.73 -15.31 -15.57
N GLN A 31 33.29 -15.69 -16.78
CA GLN A 31 32.29 -14.92 -17.54
C GLN A 31 30.84 -15.20 -17.07
N LEU A 32 30.63 -16.23 -16.25
CA LEU A 32 29.30 -16.62 -15.74
C LEU A 32 28.97 -16.02 -14.36
N PHE A 33 29.92 -15.34 -13.73
CA PHE A 33 29.73 -14.71 -12.43
C PHE A 33 30.12 -13.24 -12.47
N SER A 34 29.21 -12.38 -12.01
CA SER A 34 29.45 -10.93 -11.88
C SER A 34 30.67 -10.67 -10.99
N LYS A 35 31.49 -9.65 -11.33
CA LYS A 35 32.67 -9.26 -10.54
C LYS A 35 32.32 -9.08 -9.05
N PRO A 36 33.19 -9.43 -8.09
CA PRO A 36 32.98 -9.14 -6.68
C PRO A 36 32.76 -7.63 -6.48
N GLY A 37 31.59 -7.25 -5.96
CA GLY A 37 31.17 -5.84 -5.80
C GLY A 37 30.36 -5.26 -6.96
N SER A 38 30.16 -6.00 -8.06
CA SER A 38 29.14 -5.66 -9.05
C SER A 38 27.79 -6.23 -8.60
N HIS A 39 26.84 -5.32 -8.41
CA HIS A 39 25.47 -5.67 -8.15
C HIS A 39 24.85 -6.19 -9.47
N PRO A 40 24.14 -7.34 -9.48
CA PRO A 40 23.46 -7.82 -10.68
C PRO A 40 22.46 -6.78 -11.19
N GLU A 41 22.11 -6.78 -12.48
CA GLU A 41 21.17 -5.80 -13.08
C GLU A 41 19.82 -5.70 -12.35
N TRP A 42 19.42 -6.77 -11.62
CA TRP A 42 18.20 -6.81 -10.81
C TRP A 42 18.36 -6.24 -9.39
N TYR A 43 19.57 -5.92 -8.95
CA TYR A 43 19.82 -5.33 -7.64
C TYR A 43 19.28 -3.89 -7.64
N PRO A 44 18.52 -3.47 -6.62
CA PRO A 44 17.97 -2.12 -6.59
C PRO A 44 19.10 -1.11 -6.63
N GLN A 45 19.06 -0.23 -7.65
CA GLN A 45 19.90 0.96 -7.75
C GLN A 45 19.85 1.71 -6.40
N PRO A 46 20.96 2.37 -5.98
CA PRO A 46 20.94 3.21 -4.79
C PRO A 46 19.77 4.18 -4.88
N VAL A 47 18.94 4.19 -3.84
CA VAL A 47 17.59 4.74 -3.94
C VAL A 47 17.63 6.23 -4.24
N THR A 48 17.17 6.63 -5.43
CA THR A 48 17.15 8.02 -5.87
C THR A 48 15.92 8.78 -5.35
N LYS A 49 14.80 8.08 -5.08
CA LYS A 49 13.54 8.64 -4.55
C LYS A 49 12.85 7.64 -3.61
N VAL A 50 13.16 7.67 -2.30
CA VAL A 50 12.47 6.82 -1.29
C VAL A 50 11.16 7.50 -0.88
N GLN A 51 10.03 6.80 -0.93
CA GLN A 51 8.86 7.23 -0.17
C GLN A 51 9.01 6.77 1.29
N LEU A 52 9.56 7.66 2.14
CA LEU A 52 9.76 7.38 3.56
C LEU A 52 8.45 7.45 4.38
N LEU A 53 7.43 8.13 3.86
CA LEU A 53 6.14 8.41 4.51
C LEU A 53 4.98 8.22 3.53
N GLY A 54 3.87 7.65 3.98
CA GLY A 54 2.69 7.42 3.16
C GLY A 54 2.11 8.69 2.51
N PHE A 55 1.32 8.53 1.45
CA PHE A 55 0.63 9.62 0.76
C PHE A 55 -0.87 9.65 1.12
N CYS A 56 -1.57 10.72 0.75
CA CYS A 56 -3.00 10.91 0.99
C CYS A 56 -3.79 10.54 -0.27
N ASP A 57 -4.52 9.42 -0.22
CA ASP A 57 -5.36 8.98 -1.33
C ASP A 57 -6.68 9.75 -1.34
N TRP A 58 -7.37 9.87 -0.21
CA TRP A 58 -8.71 10.49 -0.12
C TRP A 58 -8.76 11.55 0.97
N LEU A 59 -9.43 12.66 0.68
CA LEU A 59 -9.74 13.70 1.67
C LEU A 59 -11.22 14.10 1.59
N SER A 60 -11.89 14.10 2.74
CA SER A 60 -13.22 14.70 2.92
C SER A 60 -13.13 15.81 3.95
N ILE A 61 -13.47 17.03 3.56
CA ILE A 61 -13.25 18.23 4.36
C ILE A 61 -14.37 19.25 4.09
N TYR A 62 -14.72 20.05 5.09
CA TYR A 62 -15.66 21.16 4.92
C TYR A 62 -15.30 22.37 5.78
N GLN A 63 -15.75 23.55 5.40
CA GLN A 63 -15.57 24.77 6.20
C GLN A 63 -16.80 25.65 6.07
N ARG A 64 -17.28 26.14 7.21
CA ARG A 64 -18.44 27.05 7.30
C ARG A 64 -17.95 28.49 7.36
N HIS A 65 -18.54 29.35 6.55
CA HIS A 65 -18.26 30.79 6.51
C HIS A 65 -19.50 31.54 7.00
N TYR A 66 -19.53 31.87 8.30
CA TYR A 66 -20.72 32.44 8.97
C TYR A 66 -21.25 33.75 8.37
N GLY A 67 -20.44 34.48 7.59
CA GLY A 67 -20.89 35.66 6.84
C GLY A 67 -21.77 35.34 5.62
N GLY A 68 -21.84 34.07 5.20
CA GLY A 68 -22.56 33.66 4.00
C GLY A 68 -22.04 34.33 2.73
N GLY A 69 -22.93 34.51 1.75
CA GLY A 69 -22.62 35.24 0.51
C GLY A 69 -21.74 34.48 -0.49
N LEU A 70 -21.47 33.19 -0.24
CA LEU A 70 -20.68 32.38 -1.16
C LEU A 70 -21.50 31.99 -2.40
N PRO A 71 -20.83 31.80 -3.56
CA PRO A 71 -21.47 31.18 -4.71
C PRO A 71 -22.03 29.81 -4.35
N LYS A 72 -23.28 29.53 -4.73
CA LYS A 72 -23.85 28.18 -4.62
C LYS A 72 -23.24 27.29 -5.69
N VAL A 73 -22.68 26.16 -5.28
CA VAL A 73 -22.07 25.16 -6.16
C VAL A 73 -22.72 23.81 -5.85
N ALA A 74 -23.49 23.28 -6.79
CA ALA A 74 -24.18 22.01 -6.66
C ALA A 74 -24.55 21.44 -8.03
N ASP A 75 -24.74 20.14 -8.10
CA ASP A 75 -25.26 19.43 -9.29
C ASP A 75 -26.70 18.95 -9.04
N GLY A 76 -27.56 19.93 -8.81
CA GLY A 76 -28.96 19.73 -8.45
C GLY A 76 -29.20 19.50 -6.95
N ALA A 77 -30.39 19.03 -6.61
CA ALA A 77 -30.81 18.80 -5.23
C ALA A 77 -31.70 17.55 -5.11
N VAL A 78 -31.75 16.99 -3.91
CA VAL A 78 -32.79 16.05 -3.48
C VAL A 78 -33.75 16.83 -2.60
N MET A 79 -35.02 16.88 -2.99
CA MET A 79 -36.08 17.53 -2.22
C MET A 79 -36.97 16.45 -1.61
N ARG A 80 -37.26 16.58 -0.32
CA ARG A 80 -38.30 15.80 0.35
C ARG A 80 -39.55 16.67 0.45
N ILE A 81 -40.63 16.17 -0.09
CA ILE A 81 -41.92 16.86 -0.15
C ILE A 81 -42.93 15.96 0.57
N ASP A 82 -43.73 16.54 1.45
CA ASP A 82 -44.76 15.81 2.18
C ASP A 82 -46.01 15.53 1.34
N SER A 83 -47.02 14.88 1.93
CA SER A 83 -48.29 14.58 1.25
C SER A 83 -49.10 15.82 0.87
N ASP A 84 -48.84 16.96 1.51
CA ASP A 84 -49.54 18.23 1.29
C ASP A 84 -48.81 19.12 0.27
N GLY A 85 -47.69 18.64 -0.28
CA GLY A 85 -46.89 19.34 -1.28
C GLY A 85 -45.90 20.36 -0.69
N GLN A 86 -45.69 20.38 0.63
CA GLN A 86 -44.73 21.26 1.28
C GLN A 86 -43.34 20.66 1.27
N VAL A 87 -42.32 21.51 1.06
CA VAL A 87 -40.92 21.09 1.03
C VAL A 87 -40.41 20.96 2.47
N GLU A 88 -40.24 19.72 2.94
CA GLU A 88 -39.67 19.42 4.26
C GLU A 88 -38.17 19.66 4.31
N SER A 89 -37.46 19.32 3.23
CA SER A 89 -36.00 19.50 3.17
C SER A 89 -35.47 19.56 1.73
N VAL A 90 -34.37 20.31 1.57
CA VAL A 90 -33.60 20.38 0.32
C VAL A 90 -32.15 20.05 0.63
N THR A 91 -31.63 18.99 0.02
CA THR A 91 -30.23 18.60 0.12
C THR A 91 -29.55 18.82 -1.23
N LEU A 92 -28.65 19.80 -1.30
CA LEU A 92 -27.84 20.03 -2.49
C LEU A 92 -26.90 18.84 -2.76
N LYS A 93 -26.88 18.36 -4.01
CA LYS A 93 -25.96 17.33 -4.48
C LYS A 93 -24.59 17.96 -4.74
N LYS A 94 -23.53 17.23 -4.46
CA LYS A 94 -22.17 17.71 -4.77
C LYS A 94 -21.96 17.73 -6.28
N LEU A 95 -21.41 18.82 -6.79
CA LEU A 95 -20.90 18.91 -8.15
C LEU A 95 -19.78 17.89 -8.35
N ARG A 96 -19.95 17.02 -9.34
CA ARG A 96 -18.91 16.08 -9.78
C ARG A 96 -17.95 16.81 -10.70
N ILE A 97 -16.68 16.80 -10.34
CA ILE A 97 -15.58 17.31 -11.17
C ILE A 97 -14.85 16.08 -11.69
N GLU A 98 -14.99 15.82 -12.99
CA GLU A 98 -14.34 14.69 -13.66
C GLU A 98 -12.92 15.07 -14.10
N GLY A 99 -11.96 14.18 -13.80
CA GLY A 99 -10.62 14.24 -14.37
C GLY A 99 -10.53 13.41 -15.65
N SER A 100 -9.44 13.59 -16.39
CA SER A 100 -9.15 12.96 -17.69
C SER A 100 -9.13 11.41 -17.72
N HIS A 101 -9.19 10.74 -16.57
CA HIS A 101 -9.06 9.28 -16.45
C HIS A 101 -10.13 8.64 -15.54
N GLU A 102 -11.39 9.09 -15.66
CA GLU A 102 -12.56 8.61 -14.89
C GLU A 102 -12.45 8.77 -13.36
N SER A 103 -11.41 9.44 -12.88
CA SER A 103 -11.33 9.94 -11.51
C SER A 103 -12.34 11.06 -11.31
N SER A 104 -12.99 11.13 -10.16
CA SER A 104 -13.84 12.27 -9.84
C SER A 104 -13.65 12.71 -8.41
N VAL A 105 -13.72 14.02 -8.22
CA VAL A 105 -13.86 14.65 -6.91
C VAL A 105 -15.18 15.39 -6.86
N PHE A 106 -15.64 15.69 -5.66
CA PHE A 106 -16.97 16.24 -5.43
C PHE A 106 -16.87 17.50 -4.59
N VAL A 107 -17.40 18.60 -5.12
CA VAL A 107 -17.45 19.91 -4.44
C VAL A 107 -18.89 20.32 -4.21
N ARG A 108 -19.18 20.95 -3.08
CA ARG A 108 -20.49 21.58 -2.85
C ARG A 108 -20.32 22.89 -2.11
N CYS A 109 -21.14 23.87 -2.42
CA CYS A 109 -21.36 25.03 -1.58
C CYS A 109 -22.85 25.39 -1.54
N ASP A 110 -23.40 25.60 -0.35
CA ASP A 110 -24.80 25.98 -0.14
C ASP A 110 -25.02 27.49 0.00
N GLY A 111 -23.96 28.28 -0.16
CA GLY A 111 -23.93 29.72 0.07
C GLY A 111 -23.28 30.11 1.40
N GLU A 112 -23.01 29.14 2.28
CA GLU A 112 -22.37 29.38 3.57
C GLU A 112 -21.23 28.39 3.85
N THR A 113 -21.42 27.12 3.54
CA THR A 113 -20.45 26.05 3.83
C THR A 113 -19.92 25.47 2.53
N VAL A 114 -18.61 25.26 2.47
CA VAL A 114 -17.92 24.60 1.35
C VAL A 114 -17.57 23.18 1.78
N TRP A 115 -17.86 22.19 0.92
CA TRP A 115 -17.48 20.79 1.10
C TRP A 115 -16.64 20.31 -0.06
N PHE A 116 -15.64 19.49 0.25
CA PHE A 116 -14.85 18.72 -0.70
C PHE A 116 -14.81 17.25 -0.28
N ASP A 117 -14.80 16.35 -1.25
CA ASP A 117 -14.69 14.91 -1.05
C ASP A 117 -14.15 14.23 -2.30
N GLY A 118 -13.08 13.44 -2.19
CA GLY A 118 -12.60 12.65 -3.32
C GLY A 118 -11.15 12.19 -3.22
N ASN A 119 -10.73 11.40 -4.21
CA ASN A 119 -9.34 10.97 -4.34
C ASN A 119 -8.54 12.01 -5.15
N VAL A 120 -7.83 12.88 -4.44
CA VAL A 120 -7.01 13.95 -5.06
C VAL A 120 -5.79 13.35 -5.76
N SER A 121 -5.19 12.31 -5.19
CA SER A 121 -4.02 11.65 -5.76
C SER A 121 -4.31 10.97 -7.11
N LYS A 122 -5.56 10.66 -7.43
CA LYS A 122 -5.96 10.07 -8.72
C LYS A 122 -6.56 11.09 -9.69
N LEU A 123 -6.90 12.29 -9.22
CA LEU A 123 -7.61 13.28 -10.03
C LEU A 123 -6.79 13.68 -11.27
N GLY A 124 -7.35 13.42 -12.45
CA GLY A 124 -6.71 13.75 -13.72
C GLY A 124 -5.51 12.86 -14.07
N ARG A 125 -5.38 11.68 -13.44
CA ARG A 125 -4.24 10.77 -13.63
C ARG A 125 -4.68 9.35 -13.97
N PRO A 126 -3.95 8.64 -14.84
CA PRO A 126 -4.29 7.25 -15.22
C PRO A 126 -4.10 6.26 -14.06
N ASP A 127 -3.27 6.60 -13.08
CA ASP A 127 -2.97 5.77 -11.92
C ASP A 127 -2.82 6.59 -10.63
N ASN A 128 -2.82 5.89 -9.50
CA ASN A 128 -2.48 6.42 -8.19
C ASN A 128 -1.47 5.51 -7.47
N VAL A 129 -0.52 4.91 -8.21
CA VAL A 129 0.54 4.06 -7.62
C VAL A 129 1.39 4.86 -6.65
N PHE A 130 1.66 6.11 -6.98
CA PHE A 130 2.15 7.11 -6.05
C PHE A 130 1.21 8.31 -6.05
N GLY A 131 1.20 9.04 -4.96
CA GLY A 131 0.30 10.18 -4.78
C GLY A 131 0.93 11.28 -3.97
N TYR A 132 0.09 12.25 -3.61
CA TYR A 132 0.48 13.48 -2.98
C TYR A 132 0.39 13.39 -1.46
N THR A 133 1.25 14.13 -0.75
CA THR A 133 1.13 14.30 0.69
C THR A 133 -0.18 15.02 1.05
N PHE A 134 -0.59 14.94 2.32
CA PHE A 134 -1.79 15.66 2.79
C PHE A 134 -1.78 17.16 2.44
N ARG A 135 -0.64 17.84 2.63
CA ARG A 135 -0.51 19.29 2.35
C ARG A 135 -0.57 19.60 0.85
N GLU A 136 -0.08 18.69 0.02
CA GLU A 136 -0.16 18.80 -1.43
C GLU A 136 -1.59 18.58 -1.92
N CYS A 137 -2.30 17.57 -1.40
CA CYS A 137 -3.72 17.38 -1.67
C CYS A 137 -4.53 18.64 -1.29
N LEU A 138 -4.29 19.23 -0.12
CA LEU A 138 -4.96 20.45 0.30
C LEU A 138 -4.69 21.63 -0.66
N ARG A 139 -3.45 21.76 -1.16
CA ARG A 139 -3.10 22.77 -2.15
C ARG A 139 -3.85 22.59 -3.47
N ILE A 140 -3.95 21.35 -3.96
CA ILE A 140 -4.72 21.03 -5.18
C ILE A 140 -6.20 21.33 -4.98
N ILE A 141 -6.77 20.92 -3.84
CA ILE A 141 -8.17 21.20 -3.48
C ILE A 141 -8.44 22.70 -3.49
N ASN A 142 -7.61 23.50 -2.81
CA ASN A 142 -7.78 24.94 -2.76
C ASN A 142 -7.68 25.59 -4.15
N GLY A 143 -6.90 24.98 -5.07
CA GLY A 143 -6.80 25.41 -6.46
C GLY A 143 -8.11 25.22 -7.21
N LEU A 144 -8.72 24.04 -7.04
CA LEU A 144 -10.04 23.72 -7.59
C LEU A 144 -11.13 24.63 -7.01
N LEU A 145 -11.09 24.92 -5.71
CA LEU A 145 -12.05 25.83 -5.08
C LEU A 145 -11.93 27.24 -5.66
N ALA A 146 -10.71 27.73 -5.90
CA ALA A 146 -10.49 29.05 -6.49
C ALA A 146 -11.07 29.15 -7.92
N GLU A 147 -10.95 28.09 -8.72
CA GLU A 147 -11.56 28.03 -10.07
C GLU A 147 -13.09 28.09 -10.02
N LEU A 148 -13.70 27.61 -8.95
CA LEU A 148 -15.15 27.68 -8.70
C LEU A 148 -15.58 28.98 -8.00
N GLY A 149 -14.66 29.92 -7.76
CA GLY A 149 -14.94 31.16 -7.04
C GLY A 149 -15.21 30.96 -5.54
N LEU A 150 -14.76 29.84 -4.97
CA LEU A 150 -14.93 29.50 -3.56
C LEU A 150 -13.67 29.81 -2.73
N PRO A 151 -13.82 30.17 -1.45
CA PRO A 151 -12.68 30.40 -0.57
C PRO A 151 -11.88 29.11 -0.31
N PRO A 152 -10.57 29.22 -0.05
CA PRO A 152 -9.76 28.05 0.31
C PRO A 152 -10.13 27.52 1.70
N PHE A 153 -9.87 26.24 1.93
CA PHE A 153 -9.83 25.69 3.28
C PHE A 153 -8.63 26.23 4.04
N THR A 154 -8.86 26.69 5.26
CA THR A 154 -7.87 27.30 6.15
C THR A 154 -7.87 26.64 7.52
N GLU A 155 -6.76 26.74 8.25
CA GLU A 155 -6.67 26.32 9.65
C GLU A 155 -7.63 27.11 10.56
N GLY A 156 -7.88 28.38 10.20
CA GLY A 156 -8.67 29.31 10.99
C GLY A 156 -8.02 29.66 12.32
N ASP A 157 -8.76 30.36 13.16
CA ASP A 157 -8.31 30.80 14.47
C ASP A 157 -8.64 29.75 15.53
N ARG A 158 -7.66 29.50 16.41
CA ARG A 158 -7.83 28.62 17.56
C ARG A 158 -8.60 29.36 18.67
N TYR A 159 -9.62 28.72 19.22
CA TYR A 159 -10.35 29.21 20.39
C TYR A 159 -10.66 28.06 21.36
N VAL A 160 -11.05 28.39 22.58
CA VAL A 160 -11.45 27.40 23.59
C VAL A 160 -12.93 27.56 23.86
N THR A 161 -13.67 26.45 23.79
CA THR A 161 -15.07 26.37 24.22
C THR A 161 -15.16 25.49 25.47
N SER A 162 -16.25 25.60 26.23
CA SER A 162 -16.58 24.64 27.27
C SER A 162 -17.63 23.66 26.73
N PHE A 163 -17.41 22.36 26.91
CA PHE A 163 -18.42 21.35 26.65
C PHE A 163 -18.54 20.44 27.87
N LYS A 164 -19.73 20.37 28.47
CA LYS A 164 -19.97 19.65 29.73
C LYS A 164 -19.02 20.08 30.87
N GLY A 165 -18.62 21.35 30.91
CA GLY A 165 -17.72 21.89 31.93
C GLY A 165 -16.22 21.67 31.65
N GLU A 166 -15.86 20.91 30.61
CA GLU A 166 -14.46 20.69 30.24
C GLU A 166 -14.04 21.63 29.11
N PRO A 167 -12.85 22.25 29.19
CA PRO A 167 -12.32 23.06 28.10
C PRO A 167 -12.00 22.18 26.89
N ARG A 168 -12.44 22.62 25.70
CA ARG A 168 -12.15 21.99 24.42
C ARG A 168 -11.56 23.02 23.48
N THR A 169 -10.40 22.68 22.93
CA THR A 169 -9.80 23.45 21.84
C THR A 169 -10.61 23.23 20.57
N CYS A 170 -10.98 24.32 19.91
CA CYS A 170 -11.73 24.36 18.66
C CYS A 170 -11.07 25.35 17.68
N TRP A 171 -11.48 25.28 16.43
CA TRP A 171 -10.94 26.14 15.36
C TRP A 171 -12.08 26.67 14.49
N THR A 172 -11.95 27.90 14.00
CA THR A 172 -12.91 28.50 13.07
C THR A 172 -12.75 28.01 11.63
N GLY A 173 -11.66 27.28 11.36
CA GLY A 173 -11.29 26.79 10.03
C GLY A 173 -11.97 25.48 9.64
N ALA A 174 -11.35 24.80 8.68
CA ALA A 174 -11.91 23.60 8.07
C ALA A 174 -11.94 22.39 9.03
N VAL A 175 -12.96 21.55 8.85
CA VAL A 175 -13.18 20.30 9.55
C VAL A 175 -12.94 19.14 8.59
N VAL A 176 -11.98 18.29 8.94
CA VAL A 176 -11.64 17.07 8.23
C VAL A 176 -12.49 15.91 8.76
N THR A 177 -13.19 15.24 7.85
CA THR A 177 -14.14 14.16 8.15
C THR A 177 -13.67 12.79 7.67
N ARG A 178 -12.70 12.76 6.75
CA ARG A 178 -12.02 11.54 6.32
C ARG A 178 -10.64 11.85 5.77
N VAL A 179 -9.67 11.01 6.11
CA VAL A 179 -8.35 10.96 5.47
C VAL A 179 -8.02 9.50 5.18
N ASP A 180 -7.67 9.17 3.94
CA ASP A 180 -7.10 7.87 3.60
C ASP A 180 -5.57 8.03 3.45
N VAL A 181 -4.83 7.44 4.39
CA VAL A 181 -3.35 7.38 4.36
C VAL A 181 -2.93 6.08 3.69
N THR A 182 -2.02 6.17 2.73
CA THR A 182 -1.59 5.06 1.88
C THR A 182 -0.08 4.89 1.92
N GLN A 183 0.39 3.66 2.08
CA GLN A 183 1.80 3.31 1.94
C GLN A 183 1.97 2.08 1.05
N ASN A 184 2.98 2.11 0.17
CA ASN A 184 3.38 0.95 -0.60
C ASN A 184 4.59 0.28 0.06
N TYR A 185 4.61 -1.05 0.05
CA TYR A 185 5.73 -1.88 0.48
C TYR A 185 6.20 -2.75 -0.68
N ALA A 186 7.52 -2.89 -0.81
CA ALA A 186 8.15 -3.85 -1.71
C ALA A 186 8.44 -5.11 -0.89
N VAL A 187 8.04 -6.26 -1.42
CA VAL A 187 8.37 -7.56 -0.81
C VAL A 187 9.29 -8.42 -1.67
N GLY A 188 9.75 -7.88 -2.81
CA GLY A 188 10.84 -8.43 -3.61
C GLY A 188 10.41 -9.18 -4.87
N SER A 189 9.22 -9.79 -4.87
CA SER A 189 8.68 -10.46 -6.06
C SER A 189 7.16 -10.57 -6.00
N LYS A 190 6.53 -10.89 -7.14
CA LYS A 190 5.10 -11.16 -7.23
C LYS A 190 4.72 -12.32 -6.32
N GLU A 191 5.48 -13.40 -6.39
CA GLU A 191 5.26 -14.62 -5.62
C GLU A 191 5.32 -14.33 -4.12
N ASP A 192 6.34 -13.60 -3.67
CA ASP A 192 6.46 -13.15 -2.28
C ASP A 192 5.28 -12.29 -1.86
N ALA A 193 4.76 -11.45 -2.75
CA ALA A 193 3.59 -10.63 -2.46
C ALA A 193 2.35 -11.49 -2.21
N TYR A 194 2.12 -12.55 -3.00
CA TYR A 194 1.01 -13.49 -2.74
C TYR A 194 1.23 -14.29 -1.44
N HIS A 195 2.46 -14.73 -1.16
CA HIS A 195 2.77 -15.42 0.11
C HIS A 195 2.54 -14.51 1.32
N PHE A 196 3.00 -13.26 1.24
CA PHE A 196 2.76 -12.24 2.24
C PHE A 196 1.25 -11.99 2.43
N MET A 197 0.49 -11.83 1.34
CA MET A 197 -0.96 -11.63 1.43
C MET A 197 -1.68 -12.83 2.09
N ARG A 198 -1.27 -14.08 1.79
CA ARG A 198 -1.80 -15.28 2.48
C ARG A 198 -1.50 -15.26 3.98
N TYR A 199 -0.29 -14.83 4.36
CA TYR A 199 0.03 -14.62 5.77
C TYR A 199 -0.90 -13.57 6.38
N VAL A 200 -1.08 -12.41 5.73
CA VAL A 200 -1.94 -11.32 6.23
C VAL A 200 -3.39 -11.77 6.43
N GLN A 201 -3.91 -12.64 5.57
CA GLN A 201 -5.25 -13.24 5.71
C GLN A 201 -5.42 -14.04 7.00
N SER A 202 -4.36 -14.71 7.46
CA SER A 202 -4.39 -15.49 8.71
C SER A 202 -4.40 -14.60 9.96
N GLN A 203 -4.08 -13.31 9.81
CA GLN A 203 -3.95 -12.41 10.94
C GLN A 203 -5.31 -11.83 11.35
N GLN A 204 -5.48 -11.67 12.67
CA GLN A 204 -6.53 -10.83 13.22
C GLN A 204 -5.93 -9.48 13.62
N ALA A 205 -6.35 -8.45 12.92
CA ALA A 205 -5.95 -7.10 13.25
C ALA A 205 -6.88 -6.59 14.38
N SER A 206 -6.51 -6.77 15.64
CA SER A 206 -7.32 -6.37 16.81
C SER A 206 -8.73 -7.00 16.82
N ARG A 207 -9.76 -6.30 17.30
CA ARG A 207 -11.17 -6.73 17.28
C ARG A 207 -11.88 -6.48 15.94
N LEU A 208 -11.16 -6.07 14.90
CA LEU A 208 -11.77 -5.76 13.61
C LEU A 208 -12.03 -7.06 12.83
N LYS A 209 -13.21 -7.14 12.23
CA LYS A 209 -13.56 -8.24 11.31
C LYS A 209 -12.62 -8.22 10.10
N THR A 210 -11.97 -9.34 9.83
CA THR A 210 -11.15 -9.58 8.63
C THR A 210 -12.04 -10.01 7.47
N GLY A 211 -11.82 -9.44 6.29
CA GLY A 211 -12.42 -9.88 5.02
C GLY A 211 -11.33 -10.18 3.99
N THR A 212 -11.63 -11.08 3.06
CA THR A 212 -10.74 -11.48 1.96
C THR A 212 -11.50 -11.42 0.63
N TYR A 213 -10.86 -10.91 -0.42
CA TYR A 213 -11.47 -10.73 -1.74
C TYR A 213 -10.56 -11.17 -2.88
N GLY A 214 -11.19 -11.64 -3.97
CA GLY A 214 -10.51 -12.28 -5.09
C GLY A 214 -9.82 -13.58 -4.68
N ASP A 215 -8.78 -13.97 -5.41
CA ASP A 215 -7.94 -15.15 -5.10
C ASP A 215 -6.92 -14.86 -3.98
N GLY A 216 -7.28 -13.97 -3.05
CA GLY A 216 -6.43 -13.55 -1.93
C GLY A 216 -5.60 -12.29 -2.17
N GLU A 217 -5.96 -11.49 -3.17
CA GLU A 217 -5.22 -10.29 -3.58
C GLU A 217 -5.54 -9.05 -2.75
N THR A 218 -6.59 -9.11 -1.91
CA THR A 218 -7.00 -8.02 -1.03
C THR A 218 -7.46 -8.58 0.31
N VAL A 219 -6.96 -8.00 1.38
CA VAL A 219 -7.37 -8.27 2.76
C VAL A 219 -7.78 -6.96 3.39
N ASP A 220 -8.94 -6.93 4.02
CA ASP A 220 -9.42 -5.75 4.72
C ASP A 220 -9.83 -6.04 6.16
N PHE A 221 -9.81 -4.98 6.96
CA PHE A 221 -10.07 -5.03 8.38
C PHE A 221 -10.99 -3.87 8.77
N GLY A 222 -12.09 -4.21 9.44
CA GLY A 222 -13.03 -3.21 9.97
C GLY A 222 -13.94 -2.62 8.90
N ARG A 223 -14.27 -3.41 7.86
CA ARG A 223 -15.26 -3.00 6.85
C ARG A 223 -16.57 -2.58 7.54
N GLY A 224 -17.10 -1.42 7.16
CA GLY A 224 -18.30 -0.84 7.77
C GLY A 224 -18.08 -0.08 9.08
N SER A 225 -16.87 -0.09 9.67
CA SER A 225 -16.54 0.71 10.85
C SER A 225 -16.71 2.20 10.60
N ARG A 226 -17.25 2.94 11.58
CA ARG A 226 -17.31 4.42 11.56
C ARG A 226 -16.05 5.09 12.09
N TYR A 227 -15.10 4.30 12.60
CA TYR A 227 -13.91 4.78 13.29
C TYR A 227 -12.67 4.66 12.38
N LEU A 228 -12.31 3.43 12.00
CA LEU A 228 -11.17 3.10 11.15
C LEU A 228 -11.53 1.98 10.18
N TYR A 229 -11.05 2.08 8.94
CA TYR A 229 -11.04 0.99 7.98
C TYR A 229 -9.63 0.84 7.41
N PHE A 230 -9.17 -0.37 7.21
CA PHE A 230 -7.81 -0.63 6.76
C PHE A 230 -7.82 -1.77 5.74
N LYS A 231 -7.00 -1.68 4.69
CA LYS A 231 -6.86 -2.76 3.70
C LYS A 231 -5.42 -2.88 3.20
N ALA A 232 -5.01 -4.11 2.93
CA ALA A 232 -3.79 -4.44 2.20
C ALA A 232 -4.17 -5.12 0.88
N TYR A 233 -3.49 -4.79 -0.22
CA TYR A 233 -3.75 -5.41 -1.52
C TYR A 233 -2.59 -5.34 -2.49
N LEU A 234 -2.61 -6.23 -3.47
CA LEU A 234 -1.63 -6.25 -4.57
C LEU A 234 -2.00 -5.21 -5.63
N LYS A 235 -1.13 -4.21 -5.84
CA LYS A 235 -1.44 -3.09 -6.75
C LYS A 235 -1.37 -3.48 -8.23
N GLY A 236 -0.46 -4.38 -8.62
CA GLY A 236 -0.34 -4.86 -10.01
C GLY A 236 -1.62 -5.49 -10.57
N PRO A 237 -2.19 -6.52 -9.90
CA PRO A 237 -3.48 -7.10 -10.28
C PRO A 237 -4.66 -6.13 -10.22
N GLU A 238 -4.63 -5.14 -9.32
CA GLU A 238 -5.63 -4.08 -9.25
C GLU A 238 -5.58 -3.18 -10.49
N LEU A 239 -4.40 -2.70 -10.89
CA LEU A 239 -4.21 -1.85 -12.08
C LEU A 239 -4.71 -2.54 -13.35
N ARG A 240 -4.35 -3.81 -13.55
CA ARG A 240 -4.83 -4.61 -14.70
C ARG A 240 -6.36 -4.70 -14.74
N ARG A 241 -7.00 -4.93 -13.58
CA ARG A 241 -8.47 -4.99 -13.50
C ARG A 241 -9.12 -3.66 -13.82
N HIS A 242 -8.54 -2.54 -13.41
CA HIS A 242 -9.05 -1.21 -13.75
C HIS A 242 -8.84 -0.87 -15.22
N ALA A 243 -7.68 -1.19 -15.80
CA ALA A 243 -7.39 -0.98 -17.20
C ALA A 243 -8.39 -1.72 -18.12
N CYS A 244 -8.80 -2.92 -17.73
CA CYS A 244 -9.81 -3.70 -18.46
C CYS A 244 -11.25 -3.19 -18.29
N LYS A 245 -11.51 -2.27 -17.36
CA LYS A 245 -12.86 -1.73 -17.07
C LYS A 245 -13.10 -0.34 -17.65
N ALA A 246 -12.09 0.52 -17.68
CA ALA A 246 -12.20 1.97 -17.94
C ALA A 246 -12.56 2.36 -19.40
N ARG A 247 -13.17 1.44 -20.17
CA ARG A 247 -13.12 1.52 -21.63
C ARG A 247 -14.08 0.58 -22.37
N ALA A 248 -14.90 -0.21 -21.66
CA ALA A 248 -15.94 -0.97 -22.33
C ALA A 248 -17.10 -0.02 -22.65
N ASP A 249 -17.09 0.57 -23.84
CA ASP A 249 -18.30 1.16 -24.40
C ASP A 249 -19.35 0.04 -24.48
N ALA A 250 -20.49 0.22 -23.84
CA ALA A 250 -21.47 -0.85 -23.66
C ALA A 250 -22.02 -1.37 -25.00
N GLU A 251 -21.91 -0.56 -26.05
CA GLU A 251 -22.34 -0.87 -27.42
C GLU A 251 -21.22 -1.46 -28.30
N SER A 252 -19.95 -1.37 -27.89
CA SER A 252 -18.82 -1.94 -28.65
C SER A 252 -18.58 -3.40 -28.28
N MET A 253 -18.65 -4.30 -29.28
CA MET A 253 -18.20 -5.70 -29.12
C MET A 253 -16.69 -5.84 -28.90
N PHE A 254 -15.91 -4.79 -29.18
CA PHE A 254 -14.46 -4.79 -29.02
C PHE A 254 -14.08 -4.08 -27.72
N LYS A 255 -13.44 -4.81 -26.80
CA LYS A 255 -12.76 -4.21 -25.66
C LYS A 255 -11.52 -3.51 -26.18
N PRO A 256 -11.37 -2.20 -25.98
CA PRO A 256 -10.16 -1.51 -26.42
C PRO A 256 -8.98 -2.01 -25.60
N GLU A 257 -7.81 -1.96 -26.22
CA GLU A 257 -6.59 -2.43 -25.56
C GLU A 257 -6.30 -1.59 -24.30
N PRO A 258 -5.85 -2.26 -23.22
CA PRO A 258 -5.46 -1.58 -22.00
C PRO A 258 -4.28 -0.65 -22.29
N ASP A 259 -4.27 0.52 -21.63
CA ASP A 259 -3.21 1.51 -21.79
C ASP A 259 -1.82 0.89 -21.54
N PRO A 260 -0.90 0.92 -22.54
CA PRO A 260 0.44 0.36 -22.40
C PRO A 260 1.21 0.91 -21.19
N TYR A 261 1.01 2.17 -20.83
CA TYR A 261 1.62 2.78 -19.64
C TYR A 261 1.13 2.09 -18.36
N VAL A 262 -0.19 1.88 -18.23
CA VAL A 262 -0.78 1.23 -17.05
C VAL A 262 -0.34 -0.23 -16.96
N MET A 263 -0.22 -0.92 -18.09
CA MET A 263 0.27 -2.29 -18.14
C MET A 263 1.75 -2.40 -17.76
N ARG A 264 2.60 -1.50 -18.24
CA ARG A 264 4.01 -1.39 -17.82
C ARG A 264 4.12 -1.15 -16.31
N LEU A 265 3.28 -0.26 -15.78
CA LEU A 265 3.25 0.04 -14.35
C LEU A 265 2.77 -1.16 -13.52
N ALA A 266 1.76 -1.89 -13.99
CA ALA A 266 1.30 -3.11 -13.34
C ALA A 266 2.38 -4.20 -13.35
N GLN A 267 3.14 -4.34 -14.44
CA GLN A 267 4.27 -5.27 -14.51
C GLN A 267 5.39 -4.86 -13.55
N TRP A 268 5.71 -3.56 -13.47
CA TRP A 268 6.67 -3.06 -12.50
C TRP A 268 6.23 -3.34 -11.05
N CYS A 269 4.94 -3.17 -10.73
CA CYS A 269 4.39 -3.55 -9.42
C CYS A 269 4.56 -5.04 -9.12
N ASP A 270 4.42 -5.93 -10.11
CA ASP A 270 4.67 -7.36 -9.92
C ASP A 270 6.15 -7.65 -9.66
N VAL A 271 7.07 -7.02 -10.41
CA VAL A 271 8.52 -7.21 -10.26
C VAL A 271 8.99 -6.87 -8.85
N VAL A 272 8.54 -5.74 -8.28
CA VAL A 272 8.94 -5.34 -6.93
C VAL A 272 8.13 -6.03 -5.82
N GLY A 273 7.09 -6.80 -6.18
CA GLY A 273 6.14 -7.34 -5.22
C GLY A 273 5.40 -6.24 -4.46
N LEU A 274 4.76 -5.32 -5.16
CA LEU A 274 4.14 -4.15 -4.53
C LEU A 274 2.86 -4.52 -3.78
N VAL A 275 2.95 -4.44 -2.44
CA VAL A 275 1.81 -4.53 -1.53
C VAL A 275 1.44 -3.13 -1.08
N ARG A 276 0.24 -2.68 -1.41
CA ARG A 276 -0.28 -1.43 -0.90
C ARG A 276 -1.05 -1.67 0.37
N VAL A 277 -0.85 -0.76 1.31
CA VAL A 277 -1.62 -0.63 2.53
C VAL A 277 -2.33 0.72 2.55
N GLU A 278 -3.64 0.72 2.78
CA GLU A 278 -4.46 1.93 2.95
C GLU A 278 -5.18 1.92 4.29
N MET A 279 -5.15 3.04 5.00
CA MET A 279 -5.91 3.28 6.23
C MET A 279 -6.82 4.49 6.08
N THR A 280 -8.12 4.25 6.17
CA THR A 280 -9.17 5.27 6.22
C THR A 280 -9.45 5.68 7.66
N PHE A 281 -9.00 6.88 8.02
CA PHE A 281 -9.39 7.60 9.22
C PHE A 281 -10.74 8.27 8.97
N LYS A 282 -11.76 7.94 9.77
CA LYS A 282 -13.11 8.53 9.67
C LYS A 282 -13.35 9.54 10.77
N ALA A 283 -14.39 10.35 10.62
CA ALA A 283 -14.73 11.45 11.52
C ALA A 283 -14.66 11.10 13.02
N THR A 284 -15.16 9.93 13.44
CA THR A 284 -15.09 9.52 14.86
C THR A 284 -13.66 9.29 15.35
N LYS A 285 -12.78 8.69 14.54
CA LYS A 285 -11.36 8.51 14.90
C LYS A 285 -10.62 9.84 14.87
N LEU A 286 -10.87 10.67 13.86
CA LEU A 286 -10.28 12.01 13.76
C LEU A 286 -10.67 12.88 14.97
N HIS A 287 -11.92 12.78 15.43
CA HIS A 287 -12.36 13.49 16.62
C HIS A 287 -11.69 12.97 17.89
N ASP A 288 -11.63 11.65 18.06
CA ASP A 288 -10.96 11.00 19.20
C ASP A 288 -9.47 11.34 19.28
N MET A 289 -8.80 11.48 18.14
CA MET A 289 -7.41 11.91 18.04
C MET A 289 -7.21 13.43 18.16
N GLY A 290 -8.28 14.23 18.19
CA GLY A 290 -8.18 15.70 18.09
C GLY A 290 -7.79 16.24 16.69
N CYS A 291 -7.65 15.38 15.69
CA CYS A 291 -7.21 15.69 14.33
C CYS A 291 -8.35 16.06 13.35
N HIS A 292 -9.52 16.42 13.85
CA HIS A 292 -10.71 16.70 13.03
C HIS A 292 -10.80 18.16 12.56
N TYR A 293 -10.08 19.08 13.18
CA TYR A 293 -9.92 20.43 12.65
C TYR A 293 -8.60 20.53 11.89
N LEU A 294 -8.59 21.23 10.77
CA LEU A 294 -7.38 21.42 9.96
C LEU A 294 -6.26 22.10 10.77
N GLY A 295 -6.59 23.12 11.57
CA GLY A 295 -5.62 23.79 12.46
C GLY A 295 -5.17 22.96 13.68
N GLY A 296 -5.83 21.83 13.95
CA GLY A 296 -5.46 20.87 15.00
C GLY A 296 -4.96 19.54 14.44
N LEU A 297 -4.88 19.39 13.11
CA LEU A 297 -4.53 18.13 12.47
C LEU A 297 -3.01 17.95 12.52
N ASP A 298 -2.58 16.96 13.28
CA ASP A 298 -1.21 16.49 13.27
C ASP A 298 -1.07 15.28 12.35
N VAL A 299 -0.40 15.49 11.20
CA VAL A 299 -0.11 14.41 10.25
C VAL A 299 0.76 13.33 10.90
N LYS A 300 1.65 13.70 11.83
CA LYS A 300 2.51 12.73 12.52
C LYS A 300 1.70 11.77 13.38
N GLN A 301 0.61 12.24 14.00
CA GLN A 301 -0.28 11.39 14.77
C GLN A 301 -1.02 10.38 13.86
N LEU A 302 -1.41 10.77 12.64
CA LEU A 302 -1.96 9.84 11.65
C LEU A 302 -0.94 8.77 11.25
N GLU A 303 0.31 9.17 11.02
CA GLU A 303 1.41 8.25 10.70
C GLU A 303 1.70 7.27 11.83
N LEU A 304 1.74 7.73 13.08
CA LEU A 304 1.97 6.86 14.25
C LEU A 304 0.83 5.82 14.40
N GLU A 305 -0.42 6.23 14.21
CA GLU A 305 -1.56 5.29 14.22
C GLU A 305 -1.52 4.33 13.03
N PHE A 306 -1.05 4.80 11.88
CA PHE A 306 -0.82 3.97 10.70
C PHE A 306 0.24 2.88 10.99
N GLU A 307 1.41 3.29 11.46
CA GLU A 307 2.54 2.42 11.81
C GLU A 307 2.15 1.39 12.87
N LYS A 308 1.48 1.84 13.95
CA LYS A 308 0.98 0.98 15.03
C LYS A 308 0.07 -0.13 14.51
N ARG A 309 -0.75 0.16 13.50
CA ARG A 309 -1.62 -0.85 12.89
C ARG A 309 -0.87 -1.75 11.93
N CYS A 310 0.11 -1.20 11.23
CA CYS A 310 1.03 -1.95 10.37
C CYS A 310 1.95 -2.88 11.16
N GLU A 311 2.06 -2.73 12.48
CA GLU A 311 2.76 -3.71 13.32
C GLU A 311 2.21 -5.14 13.17
N VAL A 312 0.94 -5.32 12.77
CA VAL A 312 0.39 -6.64 12.46
C VAL A 312 1.16 -7.32 11.30
N PHE A 313 1.74 -6.51 10.40
CA PHE A 313 2.57 -6.97 9.29
C PHE A 313 4.04 -7.14 9.65
N THR A 314 4.53 -6.52 10.73
CA THR A 314 5.94 -6.60 11.14
C THR A 314 6.17 -7.59 12.29
N ARG A 315 5.12 -7.93 13.07
CA ARG A 315 5.10 -9.09 13.98
C ARG A 315 5.25 -10.43 13.24
N ALA A 316 5.13 -10.36 11.93
CA ALA A 316 5.09 -11.44 10.98
C ALA A 316 6.42 -11.66 10.29
N SER A 317 7.27 -12.51 10.86
CA SER A 317 8.13 -13.29 9.97
C SER A 317 7.19 -14.17 9.16
N ALA A 318 6.91 -13.81 7.90
CA ALA A 318 6.17 -14.71 7.02
C ALA A 318 7.09 -15.87 6.68
N ASP A 319 6.95 -16.96 7.42
CA ASP A 319 7.66 -18.21 7.16
C ASP A 319 7.12 -18.80 5.85
N VAL A 320 7.89 -18.65 4.77
CA VAL A 320 7.58 -19.30 3.50
C VAL A 320 8.06 -20.73 3.58
N ASP A 321 7.13 -21.67 3.72
CA ASP A 321 7.42 -23.10 3.56
C ASP A 321 7.76 -23.38 2.09
N GLU A 322 9.04 -23.66 1.79
CA GLU A 322 9.55 -24.10 0.47
C GLU A 322 8.84 -25.37 -0.08
N LEU A 323 7.99 -26.01 0.73
CA LEU A 323 7.20 -27.19 0.36
C LEU A 323 5.94 -26.85 -0.45
N THR A 324 5.63 -25.57 -0.68
CA THR A 324 4.49 -25.15 -1.53
C THR A 324 4.70 -25.45 -3.01
N GLU A 325 5.94 -25.74 -3.43
CA GLU A 325 6.28 -26.18 -4.79
C GLU A 325 6.04 -27.68 -5.03
N LEU A 326 5.73 -28.46 -3.97
CA LEU A 326 5.45 -29.89 -4.12
C LEU A 326 4.08 -30.13 -4.80
N PRO A 327 3.96 -31.17 -5.63
CA PRO A 327 2.66 -31.63 -6.12
C PRO A 327 1.68 -31.91 -4.96
N LYS A 328 0.40 -31.55 -5.11
CA LYS A 328 -0.64 -31.65 -4.05
C LYS A 328 -0.64 -32.99 -3.29
N ALA A 329 -0.47 -34.10 -4.01
CA ALA A 329 -0.47 -35.45 -3.44
C ALA A 329 0.76 -35.74 -2.55
N LEU A 330 1.88 -35.09 -2.85
CA LEU A 330 3.12 -35.23 -2.11
C LEU A 330 3.11 -34.33 -0.87
N LEU A 331 2.58 -33.11 -1.00
CA LEU A 331 2.36 -32.19 0.11
C LEU A 331 1.40 -32.75 1.17
N SER A 332 0.29 -33.38 0.75
CA SER A 332 -0.64 -34.01 1.68
C SER A 332 -0.01 -35.17 2.44
N THR A 333 0.80 -35.99 1.76
CA THR A 333 1.55 -37.09 2.37
C THR A 333 2.55 -36.58 3.40
N TYR A 334 3.27 -35.51 3.07
CA TYR A 334 4.18 -34.85 4.01
C TYR A 334 3.46 -34.35 5.25
N ARG A 335 2.32 -33.64 5.11
CA ARG A 335 1.57 -33.10 6.26
C ARG A 335 1.01 -34.19 7.17
N MET A 336 0.54 -35.31 6.60
CA MET A 336 0.09 -36.48 7.38
C MET A 336 1.25 -37.11 8.16
N TRP A 337 2.40 -37.33 7.50
CA TRP A 337 3.60 -37.82 8.20
C TRP A 337 4.06 -36.86 9.30
N GLN A 338 4.06 -35.56 9.03
CA GLN A 338 4.42 -34.50 9.98
C GLN A 338 3.51 -34.50 11.21
N ALA A 339 2.20 -34.73 11.03
CA ALA A 339 1.23 -34.86 12.11
C ALA A 339 1.37 -36.15 12.93
N GLY A 340 2.26 -37.07 12.52
CA GLY A 340 2.50 -38.33 13.20
C GLY A 340 1.57 -39.46 12.74
N ASP A 341 0.84 -39.29 11.64
CA ASP A 341 -0.03 -40.33 11.10
C ASP A 341 0.78 -41.54 10.60
N ASP A 342 0.25 -42.74 10.82
CA ASP A 342 0.81 -43.96 10.24
C ASP A 342 0.43 -44.09 8.76
N LEU A 343 1.33 -43.62 7.90
CA LEU A 343 1.15 -43.62 6.46
C LEU A 343 1.06 -45.01 5.83
N THR A 344 1.53 -46.07 6.49
CA THR A 344 1.44 -47.45 5.97
C THR A 344 0.00 -47.95 5.94
N THR A 345 -0.87 -47.35 6.76
CA THR A 345 -2.32 -47.65 6.80
C THR A 345 -3.15 -46.75 5.90
N LYS A 346 -2.60 -45.60 5.48
CA LYS A 346 -3.30 -44.56 4.72
C LYS A 346 -2.98 -44.56 3.23
N LEU A 347 -1.82 -45.11 2.86
CA LEU A 347 -1.34 -45.15 1.48
C LEU A 347 -1.20 -46.59 1.00
N SER A 348 -1.48 -46.81 -0.29
CA SER A 348 -1.11 -48.08 -0.92
C SER A 348 0.40 -48.28 -0.88
N ARG A 349 0.86 -49.54 -0.86
CA ARG A 349 2.30 -49.87 -0.87
C ARG A 349 3.05 -49.16 -2.02
N ALA A 350 2.47 -49.14 -3.22
CA ALA A 350 3.07 -48.47 -4.37
C ALA A 350 3.17 -46.95 -4.18
N THR A 351 2.09 -46.32 -3.68
CA THR A 351 2.04 -44.88 -3.40
C THR A 351 3.04 -44.50 -2.30
N PHE A 352 3.15 -45.30 -1.25
CA PHE A 352 4.06 -45.10 -0.14
C PHE A 352 5.52 -45.03 -0.61
N TYR A 353 6.00 -46.03 -1.36
CA TYR A 353 7.38 -46.04 -1.84
C TYR A 353 7.65 -44.94 -2.88
N ARG A 354 6.65 -44.58 -3.70
CA ARG A 354 6.77 -43.47 -4.65
C ARG A 354 6.94 -42.14 -3.91
N HIS A 355 6.06 -41.83 -2.96
CA HIS A 355 6.10 -40.57 -2.20
C HIS A 355 7.34 -40.49 -1.30
N ARG A 356 7.78 -41.61 -0.71
CA ARG A 356 9.05 -41.69 0.03
C ARG A 356 10.22 -41.27 -0.84
N ARG A 357 10.34 -41.84 -2.05
CA ARG A 357 11.42 -41.52 -2.99
C ARG A 357 11.41 -40.05 -3.42
N GLU A 358 10.23 -39.47 -3.59
CA GLU A 358 10.08 -38.06 -3.97
C GLU A 358 10.33 -37.08 -2.81
N LEU A 359 10.12 -37.50 -1.55
CA LEU A 359 10.35 -36.70 -0.34
C LEU A 359 11.79 -36.82 0.23
N LEU A 360 12.50 -37.91 -0.09
CA LEU A 360 13.89 -38.13 0.34
C LEU A 360 14.87 -37.00 -0.05
N PRO A 361 14.81 -36.41 -1.26
CA PRO A 361 15.63 -35.26 -1.64
C PRO A 361 15.42 -34.02 -0.74
N TYR A 362 14.25 -33.92 -0.10
CA TYR A 362 13.90 -32.85 0.84
C TYR A 362 14.26 -33.22 2.29
N GLY A 363 14.97 -34.33 2.51
CA GLY A 363 15.38 -34.81 3.83
C GLY A 363 14.27 -35.46 4.66
N VAL A 364 13.14 -35.79 4.05
CA VAL A 364 11.99 -36.41 4.72
C VAL A 364 11.91 -37.89 4.40
N ASP A 365 12.11 -38.75 5.41
CA ASP A 365 11.87 -40.19 5.28
C ASP A 365 10.58 -40.60 5.98
N ILE A 366 9.53 -40.79 5.18
CA ILE A 366 8.20 -41.18 5.67
C ILE A 366 8.10 -42.60 6.23
N ALA A 367 9.14 -43.43 6.07
CA ALA A 367 9.20 -44.77 6.67
C ALA A 367 9.66 -44.75 8.13
N ILE A 368 10.25 -43.65 8.58
CA ILE A 368 10.61 -43.44 9.97
C ILE A 368 9.42 -42.76 10.65
N LYS A 369 8.98 -43.29 11.80
CA LYS A 369 7.94 -42.65 12.60
C LYS A 369 8.39 -41.23 12.94
N SER A 370 7.57 -40.23 12.64
CA SER A 370 7.90 -38.83 12.90
C SER A 370 8.18 -38.65 14.41
N ASN A 371 9.46 -38.53 14.79
CA ASN A 371 9.86 -38.03 16.12
C ASN A 371 10.12 -36.51 16.09
N VAL A 372 9.74 -35.89 14.98
CA VAL A 372 10.29 -34.64 14.49
C VAL A 372 9.81 -33.50 15.38
N VAL A 373 10.72 -32.97 16.21
CA VAL A 373 10.69 -31.55 16.60
C VAL A 373 10.49 -30.79 15.28
N PRO A 374 9.44 -29.96 15.13
CA PRO A 374 9.03 -29.41 13.85
C PRO A 374 10.26 -29.00 13.06
N LEU A 375 10.44 -29.66 11.90
CA LEU A 375 11.52 -29.32 10.99
C LEU A 375 11.37 -27.82 10.76
N LYS A 376 12.32 -27.03 11.27
CA LYS A 376 12.42 -25.64 10.87
C LYS A 376 12.77 -25.72 9.39
N THR A 377 11.72 -25.71 8.56
CA THR A 377 11.82 -25.43 7.13
C THR A 377 12.72 -24.21 6.99
N ARG A 378 13.45 -24.09 5.88
CA ARG A 378 14.15 -22.84 5.61
C ARG A 378 13.09 -21.76 5.45
N THR A 379 12.79 -21.10 6.56
CA THR A 379 11.87 -19.99 6.56
C THR A 379 12.65 -18.79 6.08
N ARG A 380 12.44 -18.41 4.82
CA ARG A 380 12.87 -17.09 4.38
C ARG A 380 11.87 -16.09 4.92
N VAL A 381 12.37 -15.07 5.61
CA VAL A 381 11.55 -13.97 6.09
C VAL A 381 11.30 -13.04 4.91
N ILE A 382 10.04 -12.89 4.51
CA ILE A 382 9.66 -11.82 3.58
C ILE A 382 9.77 -10.49 4.33
N GLN A 383 10.72 -9.64 3.92
CA GLN A 383 10.90 -8.32 4.52
C GLN A 383 10.08 -7.28 3.75
N LEU A 384 9.35 -6.45 4.51
CA LEU A 384 8.67 -5.27 3.97
C LEU A 384 9.68 -4.14 3.84
N GLY A 385 10.04 -3.79 2.61
CA GLY A 385 10.91 -2.65 2.31
C GLY A 385 10.11 -1.42 1.86
N PRO A 386 10.69 -0.21 1.99
CA PRO A 386 10.14 0.96 1.32
C PRO A 386 10.20 0.78 -0.20
N VAL A 387 9.24 1.38 -0.91
CA VAL A 387 9.19 1.34 -2.38
C VAL A 387 9.74 2.64 -2.94
N SER A 388 10.66 2.50 -3.91
CA SER A 388 11.17 3.62 -4.70
C SER A 388 10.32 3.79 -5.96
N MET A 389 10.05 5.03 -6.36
CA MET A 389 9.44 5.29 -7.66
C MET A 389 10.38 4.83 -8.78
N PRO A 390 9.89 4.16 -9.85
CA PRO A 390 10.74 3.83 -10.99
C PRO A 390 11.13 5.10 -11.73
N ASP A 391 12.31 5.10 -12.37
CA ASP A 391 12.91 6.32 -12.94
C ASP A 391 12.03 7.02 -13.99
N TRP A 392 11.19 6.26 -14.69
CA TRP A 392 10.28 6.75 -15.72
C TRP A 392 8.93 7.24 -15.17
N TYR A 393 8.69 7.13 -13.86
CA TYR A 393 7.46 7.57 -13.22
C TYR A 393 7.63 8.95 -12.61
N GLU A 394 6.69 9.84 -12.92
CA GLU A 394 6.68 11.21 -12.41
C GLU A 394 5.29 11.58 -11.89
N LEU A 395 5.26 12.32 -10.78
CA LEU A 395 4.05 12.97 -10.31
C LEU A 395 3.90 14.31 -11.04
N PRO A 396 2.70 14.66 -11.52
CA PRO A 396 2.46 15.99 -12.06
C PRO A 396 2.87 17.10 -11.08
N GLU A 397 3.46 18.16 -11.60
CA GLU A 397 3.80 19.32 -10.77
C GLU A 397 2.53 20.01 -10.24
N ILE A 398 2.61 20.45 -8.99
CA ILE A 398 1.51 21.18 -8.35
C ILE A 398 1.67 22.66 -8.68
N GLU A 399 0.74 23.21 -9.46
CA GLU A 399 0.72 24.64 -9.77
C GLU A 399 0.73 25.49 -8.49
N ARG A 400 1.70 26.42 -8.39
CA ARG A 400 1.80 27.35 -7.26
C ARG A 400 0.86 28.54 -7.48
N LYS A 401 -0.44 28.36 -7.26
CA LYS A 401 -1.39 29.48 -7.27
C LYS A 401 -1.25 30.30 -5.97
N ARG A 402 -1.05 31.62 -6.07
CA ARG A 402 -1.11 32.53 -4.92
C ARG A 402 -2.58 32.80 -4.61
N TYR A 403 -3.08 32.25 -3.50
CA TYR A 403 -4.42 32.56 -3.01
C TYR A 403 -4.41 33.96 -2.39
N VAL A 404 -5.00 34.94 -3.08
CA VAL A 404 -5.24 36.26 -2.49
C VAL A 404 -6.49 36.14 -1.63
N GLN A 405 -6.34 36.24 -0.31
CA GLN A 405 -7.48 36.46 0.58
C GLN A 405 -8.12 37.79 0.19
N ARG A 406 -9.22 37.75 -0.55
CA ARG A 406 -10.11 38.91 -0.65
C ARG A 406 -10.85 38.97 0.68
N CYS A 407 -10.34 39.78 1.61
CA CYS A 407 -11.12 40.21 2.76
C CYS A 407 -12.29 41.04 2.21
N GLY A 408 -13.49 40.48 2.30
CA GLY A 408 -14.75 41.17 2.05
C GLY A 408 -15.40 41.54 3.37
#